data_AF-A0A0S7ZXD7-F1
#
_entry.id   AF-A0A0S7ZXD7-F1
#
_cell.length_a   1.000
_cell.length_b   1.000
_cell.length_c   1.000
_cell.angle_alpha   90.00
_cell.angle_beta   90.00
_cell.angle_gamma   90.00
#
_symmetry.space_group_name_H-M   'P 1'
#
loop_
_entity.id
_entity.type
_entity.pdbx_description
1 polymer ?
#
loop_
_entity_poly.entity_id
_entity_poly.type
_entity_poly.pdbx_seq_one_letter_code
_entity_poly.pdbx_strand_id
1 'polypeptide(L)'
;MYKKIVTLLIPGIIGLSGCAAITQPEPTEAIIEVLYVTDRNLTGKQDAKFFYGVERGDMSYGFCEVAINIEKSKSEFADHSIWRVGTEDKPGKRGDLRNITKLEKNDFFRLFTDRINNSKDKSALVYIHGYYRTFEIAARTAATLTYEIRYQGIPVLYSWPSRHELSAYHGDTTSIDWSTAHLRAFLEDIALQTNVQTIHVIAHSMGNRGFVNAFIDVLKNPDITNNWKFGEIVLVAPDLDRQIFERDIAPIITKVPSRITLYVSAVDIPLLASKTVNLYRRLGDASEEPVIIEGIQTIDASQVVNLATGHTYYRENPKVMADLYYLINQRRDASLRPTLEAVES
;
A
#
# COMPACT_ATOMS: atom_id res chain seq x y z
N MET A 1 2.28 25.91 -26.27
CA MET A 1 1.30 26.65 -27.10
C MET A 1 0.09 26.95 -26.25
N TYR A 2 -0.17 28.23 -25.96
CA TYR A 2 -1.34 28.69 -25.20
C TYR A 2 -2.51 28.91 -26.15
N LYS A 3 -3.68 28.30 -25.89
CA LYS A 3 -4.92 28.59 -26.62
C LYS A 3 -5.70 29.70 -25.91
N LYS A 4 -5.83 30.84 -26.62
CA LYS A 4 -6.77 31.93 -26.32
C LYS A 4 -8.20 31.43 -26.45
N ILE A 5 -9.03 31.73 -25.47
CA ILE A 5 -10.49 31.63 -25.56
C ILE A 5 -10.98 32.90 -26.27
N VAL A 6 -11.68 32.73 -27.39
CA VAL A 6 -12.38 33.81 -28.12
C VAL A 6 -13.78 33.90 -27.55
N THR A 7 -14.12 35.02 -26.93
CA THR A 7 -15.49 35.32 -26.49
C THR A 7 -16.28 35.87 -27.68
N LEU A 8 -17.28 35.12 -28.15
CA LEU A 8 -18.29 35.60 -29.08
C LEU A 8 -19.36 36.37 -28.29
N LEU A 9 -19.56 37.65 -28.61
CA LEU A 9 -20.68 38.45 -28.12
C LEU A 9 -21.90 38.20 -29.03
N ILE A 10 -23.02 37.75 -28.44
CA ILE A 10 -24.34 37.70 -29.08
C ILE A 10 -25.25 38.71 -28.35
N PRO A 11 -25.99 39.60 -29.05
CA PRO A 11 -26.83 40.59 -28.40
C PRO A 11 -28.19 40.02 -27.97
N GLY A 12 -28.47 40.20 -26.68
CA GLY A 12 -29.77 40.52 -26.06
C GLY A 12 -31.05 39.85 -26.57
N ILE A 13 -31.53 38.86 -25.82
CA ILE A 13 -32.96 38.63 -25.62
C ILE A 13 -33.22 38.71 -24.12
N ILE A 14 -33.99 39.72 -23.69
CA ILE A 14 -34.46 39.87 -22.32
C ILE A 14 -35.61 38.87 -22.15
N GLY A 15 -35.27 37.66 -21.73
CA GLY A 15 -36.21 36.69 -21.16
C GLY A 15 -35.98 36.63 -19.65
N LEU A 16 -37.04 36.81 -18.87
CA LEU A 16 -37.08 36.45 -17.45
C LEU A 16 -36.92 34.93 -17.34
N SER A 17 -35.68 34.46 -17.33
CA SER A 17 -35.32 33.07 -17.09
C SER A 17 -34.64 33.02 -15.74
N GLY A 18 -35.31 32.41 -14.75
CA GLY A 18 -34.70 32.11 -13.46
C GLY A 18 -33.37 31.42 -13.70
N CYS A 19 -32.29 31.99 -13.19
CA CYS A 19 -30.99 31.32 -13.15
C CYS A 19 -31.12 30.12 -12.19
N ALA A 20 -31.61 28.99 -12.70
CA ALA A 20 -31.22 27.72 -12.12
C ALA A 20 -29.72 27.62 -12.36
N ALA A 21 -28.92 27.94 -11.34
CA ALA A 21 -27.51 27.60 -11.35
C ALA A 21 -27.44 26.10 -11.67
N ILE A 22 -26.85 25.75 -12.81
CA ILE A 22 -26.55 24.35 -13.12
C ILE A 22 -25.46 23.98 -12.11
N THR A 23 -25.88 23.48 -10.96
CA THR A 23 -24.99 22.90 -9.96
C THR A 23 -24.40 21.68 -10.63
N GLN A 24 -23.08 21.72 -10.91
CA GLN A 24 -22.40 20.50 -11.29
C GLN A 24 -22.56 19.50 -10.15
N PRO A 25 -22.88 18.23 -10.45
CA PRO A 25 -23.01 17.22 -9.41
C PRO A 25 -21.71 17.16 -8.60
N GLU A 26 -21.85 17.15 -7.27
CA GLU A 26 -20.72 17.01 -6.36
C GLU A 26 -19.97 15.70 -6.66
N PRO A 27 -18.63 15.69 -6.59
CA PRO A 27 -17.85 14.50 -6.87
C PRO A 27 -18.19 13.40 -5.87
N THR A 28 -18.49 12.20 -6.38
CA THR A 28 -18.78 11.02 -5.53
C THR A 28 -17.59 10.07 -5.46
N GLU A 29 -16.62 10.20 -6.36
CA GLU A 29 -15.44 9.35 -6.44
C GLU A 29 -14.13 10.13 -6.60
N ALA A 30 -13.07 9.65 -5.95
CA ALA A 30 -11.68 10.04 -6.20
C ALA A 30 -10.96 8.92 -6.95
N ILE A 31 -10.32 9.23 -8.08
CA ILE A 31 -9.61 8.27 -8.91
C ILE A 31 -8.14 8.24 -8.51
N ILE A 32 -7.74 7.12 -7.92
CA ILE A 32 -6.37 6.87 -7.48
C ILE A 32 -5.70 5.97 -8.49
N GLU A 33 -4.60 6.45 -9.03
CA GLU A 33 -3.77 5.68 -9.95
C GLU A 33 -2.61 5.06 -9.18
N VAL A 34 -2.49 3.74 -9.26
CA VAL A 34 -1.49 2.96 -8.54
C VAL A 34 -0.59 2.29 -9.55
N LEU A 35 0.71 2.58 -9.50
CA LEU A 35 1.69 1.79 -10.25
C LEU A 35 1.69 0.37 -9.67
N TYR A 36 1.83 -0.66 -10.50
CA TYR A 36 1.92 -2.02 -9.99
C TYR A 36 3.06 -2.79 -10.64
N VAL A 37 3.58 -3.72 -9.85
CA VAL A 37 4.45 -4.81 -10.29
C VAL A 37 3.89 -6.11 -9.74
N THR A 38 3.82 -7.13 -10.59
CA THR A 38 3.17 -8.40 -10.25
C THR A 38 3.84 -9.55 -10.97
N ASP A 39 4.03 -10.66 -10.27
CA ASP A 39 4.48 -11.96 -10.80
C ASP A 39 3.35 -13.00 -10.78
N ARG A 40 2.11 -12.51 -10.84
CA ARG A 40 0.90 -13.27 -11.15
C ARG A 40 0.80 -13.55 -12.64
N ASN A 41 0.28 -14.72 -13.00
CA ASN A 41 -0.02 -15.06 -14.37
C ASN A 41 -1.08 -14.13 -15.00
N LEU A 42 -0.95 -13.85 -16.29
CA LEU A 42 -2.02 -13.26 -17.10
C LEU A 42 -3.10 -14.32 -17.35
N THR A 43 -4.37 -13.92 -17.29
CA THR A 43 -5.50 -14.84 -17.55
C THR A 43 -6.02 -14.78 -18.98
N GLY A 44 -5.62 -13.75 -19.74
CA GLY A 44 -6.18 -13.43 -21.06
C GLY A 44 -7.55 -12.73 -21.02
N LYS A 45 -8.12 -12.49 -19.83
CA LYS A 45 -9.38 -11.76 -19.66
C LYS A 45 -9.16 -10.25 -19.74
N GLN A 46 -10.11 -9.55 -20.36
CA GLN A 46 -10.09 -8.09 -20.49
C GLN A 46 -10.67 -7.35 -19.27
N ASP A 47 -11.49 -8.03 -18.47
CA ASP A 47 -12.00 -7.48 -17.21
C ASP A 47 -10.84 -7.26 -16.24
N ALA A 48 -10.64 -6.01 -15.82
CA ALA A 48 -9.58 -5.61 -14.89
C ALA A 48 -9.58 -6.44 -13.60
N LYS A 49 -10.75 -6.90 -13.12
CA LYS A 49 -10.89 -7.71 -11.91
C LYS A 49 -10.25 -9.08 -12.04
N PHE A 50 -10.17 -9.59 -13.26
CA PHE A 50 -9.65 -10.92 -13.57
C PHE A 50 -8.43 -10.90 -14.50
N PHE A 51 -7.87 -9.73 -14.81
CA PHE A 51 -6.75 -9.59 -15.74
C PHE A 51 -5.52 -10.40 -15.29
N TYR A 52 -5.24 -10.38 -13.98
CA TYR A 52 -4.23 -11.21 -13.32
C TYR A 52 -4.88 -12.32 -12.48
N GLY A 53 -4.29 -13.51 -12.55
CA GLY A 53 -4.74 -14.71 -11.84
C GLY A 53 -4.09 -14.89 -10.47
N VAL A 54 -4.10 -16.15 -10.02
CA VAL A 54 -3.53 -16.58 -8.74
C VAL A 54 -2.34 -17.52 -8.91
N GLU A 55 -1.99 -17.87 -10.15
CA GLU A 55 -0.81 -18.70 -10.42
C GLU A 55 0.43 -17.82 -10.59
N ARG A 56 1.59 -18.45 -10.44
CA ARG A 56 2.89 -17.83 -10.73
C ARG A 56 3.01 -17.51 -12.22
N GLY A 57 3.64 -16.39 -12.53
CA GLY A 57 3.94 -15.97 -13.90
C GLY A 57 5.13 -15.02 -13.96
N ASP A 58 5.47 -14.57 -15.15
CA ASP A 58 6.56 -13.62 -15.33
C ASP A 58 6.23 -12.24 -14.75
N MET A 59 7.28 -11.51 -14.36
CA MET A 59 7.17 -10.13 -13.89
C MET A 59 6.48 -9.24 -14.92
N SER A 60 5.37 -8.66 -14.50
CA SER A 60 4.55 -7.72 -15.27
C SER A 60 4.50 -6.37 -14.56
N TYR A 61 4.51 -5.31 -15.36
CA TYR A 61 4.55 -3.93 -14.91
C TYR A 61 3.36 -3.16 -15.48
N GLY A 62 2.92 -2.12 -14.80
CA GLY A 62 1.85 -1.27 -15.31
C GLY A 62 1.33 -0.27 -14.29
N PHE A 63 0.14 0.25 -14.55
CA PHE A 63 -0.63 1.01 -13.58
C PHE A 63 -2.10 0.63 -13.65
N CYS A 64 -2.81 0.83 -12.55
CA CYS A 64 -4.25 0.63 -12.49
C CYS A 64 -4.95 1.84 -11.90
N GLU A 65 -6.22 2.00 -12.28
CA GLU A 65 -7.08 3.08 -11.79
C GLU A 65 -8.14 2.49 -10.87
N VAL A 66 -8.17 2.99 -9.65
CA VAL A 66 -9.16 2.61 -8.64
C VAL A 66 -10.00 3.84 -8.29
N ALA A 67 -11.30 3.73 -8.49
CA ALA A 67 -12.26 4.74 -8.06
C ALA A 67 -12.61 4.52 -6.58
N ILE A 68 -12.25 5.45 -5.70
CA ILE A 68 -12.55 5.44 -4.27
C ILE A 68 -13.84 6.20 -4.01
N ASN A 69 -14.79 5.57 -3.34
CA ASN A 69 -16.03 6.23 -2.92
C ASN A 69 -15.73 7.21 -1.78
N ILE A 70 -15.89 8.52 -2.04
CA ILE A 70 -15.52 9.61 -1.12
C ILE A 70 -16.35 9.54 0.16
N GLU A 71 -17.66 9.27 0.06
CA GLU A 71 -18.58 9.21 1.20
C GLU A 71 -18.28 8.05 2.16
N LYS A 72 -17.61 7.00 1.67
CA LYS A 72 -17.21 5.84 2.47
C LYS A 72 -15.81 5.97 3.06
N SER A 73 -15.18 7.14 2.93
CA SER A 73 -13.92 7.43 3.57
C SER A 73 -14.06 7.37 5.09
N LYS A 74 -12.99 6.93 5.76
CA LYS A 74 -12.97 6.76 7.21
C LYS A 74 -11.91 7.63 7.88
N SER A 75 -11.00 8.23 7.11
CA SER A 75 -9.90 9.04 7.60
C SER A 75 -10.27 10.52 7.65
N GLU A 76 -9.88 11.18 8.73
CA GLU A 76 -9.97 12.64 8.85
C GLU A 76 -8.98 13.38 7.91
N PHE A 77 -7.98 12.67 7.37
CA PHE A 77 -7.00 13.23 6.46
C PHE A 77 -7.34 13.04 4.99
N ALA A 78 -8.34 12.19 4.68
CA ALA A 78 -8.75 11.96 3.32
C ALA A 78 -9.23 13.26 2.66
N ASP A 79 -8.69 13.55 1.48
CA ASP A 79 -8.94 14.80 0.77
C ASP A 79 -9.05 14.50 -0.72
N HIS A 80 -10.25 14.60 -1.28
CA HIS A 80 -10.48 14.35 -2.70
C HIS A 80 -9.97 15.49 -3.60
N SER A 81 -9.72 16.69 -3.07
CA SER A 81 -9.36 17.87 -3.86
C SER A 81 -7.97 17.77 -4.53
N ILE A 82 -7.13 16.85 -4.07
CA ILE A 82 -5.80 16.59 -4.65
C ILE A 82 -5.81 15.47 -5.70
N TRP A 83 -6.97 14.88 -6.00
CA TRP A 83 -7.11 13.76 -6.92
C TRP A 83 -7.97 14.12 -8.12
N ARG A 84 -7.86 13.31 -9.19
CA ARG A 84 -8.86 13.34 -10.27
C ARG A 84 -10.18 12.84 -9.70
N VAL A 85 -11.27 13.57 -9.90
CA VAL A 85 -12.60 13.22 -9.38
C VAL A 85 -13.54 12.73 -10.48
N GLY A 86 -14.53 11.95 -10.09
CA GLY A 86 -15.61 11.45 -10.95
C GLY A 86 -16.96 11.49 -10.25
N THR A 87 -18.01 11.29 -11.05
CA THR A 87 -19.40 11.20 -10.59
C THR A 87 -20.01 9.90 -11.06
N GLU A 88 -20.47 9.10 -10.11
CA GLU A 88 -21.22 7.86 -10.32
C GLU A 88 -22.52 7.96 -9.50
N ASP A 89 -23.66 7.56 -10.08
CA ASP A 89 -24.98 7.68 -9.45
C ASP A 89 -25.11 6.78 -8.20
N LYS A 90 -24.41 5.64 -8.20
CA LYS A 90 -24.35 4.67 -7.10
C LYS A 90 -22.92 4.18 -6.94
N PRO A 91 -22.01 5.00 -6.39
CA PRO A 91 -20.60 4.64 -6.26
C PRO A 91 -20.50 3.35 -5.44
N GLY A 92 -19.76 2.37 -5.98
CA GLY A 92 -19.76 0.98 -5.55
C GLY A 92 -19.21 0.73 -4.13
N LYS A 93 -18.38 -0.31 -3.97
CA LYS A 93 -17.64 -0.53 -2.71
C LYS A 93 -16.68 0.64 -2.46
N ARG A 94 -16.00 0.66 -1.29
CA ARG A 94 -15.02 1.71 -0.93
C ARG A 94 -13.92 1.92 -1.99
N GLY A 95 -13.68 0.94 -2.86
CA GLY A 95 -12.96 1.14 -4.11
C GLY A 95 -13.40 0.17 -5.21
N ASP A 96 -13.37 0.61 -6.47
CA ASP A 96 -13.61 -0.22 -7.66
C ASP A 96 -12.43 -0.12 -8.62
N LEU A 97 -11.88 -1.27 -9.00
CA LEU A 97 -10.79 -1.37 -9.97
C LEU A 97 -11.38 -1.19 -11.38
N ARG A 98 -11.18 -0.01 -11.97
CA ARG A 98 -11.79 0.40 -13.24
C ARG A 98 -10.95 -0.03 -14.44
N ASN A 99 -9.63 0.18 -14.36
CA ASN A 99 -8.73 -0.05 -15.50
C ASN A 99 -7.40 -0.65 -15.07
N ILE A 100 -6.78 -1.44 -15.95
CA ILE A 100 -5.40 -1.91 -15.87
C ILE A 100 -4.73 -1.60 -17.20
N THR A 101 -3.59 -0.92 -17.14
CA THR A 101 -2.71 -0.72 -18.29
C THR A 101 -1.39 -1.43 -18.02
N LYS A 102 -1.17 -2.55 -18.69
CA LYS A 102 0.14 -3.23 -18.71
C LYS A 102 1.13 -2.39 -19.52
N LEU A 103 2.34 -2.24 -18.99
CA LEU A 103 3.46 -1.57 -19.64
C LEU A 103 4.62 -2.55 -19.81
N GLU A 104 5.47 -2.26 -20.77
CA GLU A 104 6.79 -2.87 -20.82
C GLU A 104 7.68 -2.28 -19.71
N LYS A 105 8.64 -3.07 -19.22
CA LYS A 105 9.48 -2.72 -18.05
C LYS A 105 10.11 -1.33 -18.18
N ASN A 106 10.70 -1.02 -19.35
CA ASN A 106 11.35 0.26 -19.59
C ASN A 106 10.36 1.44 -19.60
N ASP A 107 9.15 1.22 -20.12
CA ASP A 107 8.11 2.25 -20.14
C ASP A 107 7.56 2.51 -18.74
N PHE A 108 7.46 1.46 -17.91
CA PHE A 108 7.13 1.58 -16.49
C PHE A 108 8.15 2.45 -15.74
N PHE A 109 9.44 2.17 -15.86
CA PHE A 109 10.47 2.95 -15.15
C PHE A 109 10.62 4.38 -15.68
N ARG A 110 10.35 4.61 -16.97
CA ARG A 110 10.23 5.97 -17.53
C ARG A 110 9.06 6.72 -16.89
N LEU A 111 7.87 6.12 -16.88
CA LEU A 111 6.68 6.69 -16.24
C LEU A 111 6.91 6.96 -14.74
N PHE A 112 7.54 6.01 -14.04
CA PHE A 112 7.88 6.16 -12.62
C PHE A 112 8.80 7.37 -12.42
N THR A 113 9.88 7.46 -13.20
CA THR A 113 10.86 8.55 -13.11
C THR A 113 10.22 9.90 -13.43
N ASP A 114 9.38 9.98 -14.45
CA ASP A 114 8.64 11.19 -14.81
C ASP A 114 7.74 11.66 -13.66
N ARG A 115 7.02 10.74 -13.01
CA ARG A 115 6.18 11.06 -11.85
C ARG A 115 7.01 11.51 -10.65
N ILE A 116 8.15 10.86 -10.38
CA ILE A 116 9.03 11.26 -9.27
C ILE A 116 9.58 12.66 -9.50
N ASN A 117 10.00 12.96 -10.73
CA ASN A 117 10.55 14.28 -11.06
C ASN A 117 9.49 15.39 -10.91
N ASN A 118 8.21 15.07 -11.06
CA ASN A 118 7.09 15.98 -10.88
C ASN A 118 6.49 15.97 -9.44
N SER A 119 6.91 15.05 -8.56
CA SER A 119 6.45 15.01 -7.17
C SER A 119 7.29 15.92 -6.28
N LYS A 120 6.66 16.51 -5.26
CA LYS A 120 7.32 17.47 -4.36
C LYS A 120 8.33 16.79 -3.42
N ASP A 121 7.99 15.59 -2.95
CA ASP A 121 8.73 14.81 -1.96
C ASP A 121 9.69 13.78 -2.56
N LYS A 122 9.62 13.56 -3.88
CA LYS A 122 10.36 12.53 -4.62
C LYS A 122 10.31 11.16 -3.95
N SER A 123 9.16 10.81 -3.35
CA SER A 123 8.99 9.55 -2.62
C SER A 123 8.00 8.60 -3.27
N ALA A 124 8.19 7.31 -3.01
CA ALA A 124 7.26 6.25 -3.38
C ALA A 124 6.81 5.47 -2.14
N LEU A 125 5.58 4.96 -2.16
CA LEU A 125 5.03 4.09 -1.14
C LEU A 125 4.74 2.73 -1.77
N VAL A 126 5.54 1.73 -1.42
CA VAL A 126 5.37 0.34 -1.88
C VAL A 126 4.50 -0.40 -0.88
N TYR A 127 3.30 -0.80 -1.31
CA TYR A 127 2.41 -1.67 -0.56
C TYR A 127 2.55 -3.12 -1.02
N ILE A 128 2.74 -4.04 -0.07
CA ILE A 128 2.91 -5.47 -0.30
C ILE A 128 1.81 -6.20 0.46
N HIS A 129 0.89 -6.83 -0.27
CA HIS A 129 -0.28 -7.45 0.33
C HIS A 129 0.06 -8.77 1.06
N GLY A 130 -0.86 -9.22 1.92
CA GLY A 130 -0.78 -10.51 2.62
C GLY A 130 -1.45 -11.66 1.86
N TYR A 131 -1.56 -12.82 2.52
CA TYR A 131 -2.24 -14.00 1.98
C TYR A 131 -3.75 -13.74 1.75
N TYR A 132 -4.41 -14.65 1.02
CA TYR A 132 -5.84 -14.58 0.71
C TYR A 132 -6.25 -13.33 -0.08
N ARG A 133 -5.49 -12.98 -1.13
CA ARG A 133 -5.76 -11.76 -1.93
C ARG A 133 -5.68 -12.03 -3.43
N THR A 134 -6.70 -11.57 -4.17
CA THR A 134 -6.62 -11.39 -5.62
C THR A 134 -5.89 -10.08 -5.95
N PHE A 135 -5.50 -9.90 -7.21
CA PHE A 135 -4.95 -8.62 -7.68
C PHE A 135 -5.92 -7.45 -7.43
N GLU A 136 -7.21 -7.63 -7.72
CA GLU A 136 -8.25 -6.60 -7.50
C GLU A 136 -8.34 -6.14 -6.04
N ILE A 137 -8.32 -7.08 -5.09
CA ILE A 137 -8.34 -6.73 -3.66
C ILE A 137 -7.06 -6.00 -3.26
N ALA A 138 -5.90 -6.42 -3.78
CA ALA A 138 -4.62 -5.80 -3.48
C ALA A 138 -4.52 -4.37 -4.04
N ALA A 139 -4.91 -4.16 -5.30
CA ALA A 139 -4.97 -2.85 -5.96
C ALA A 139 -5.92 -1.88 -5.23
N ARG A 140 -7.12 -2.35 -4.89
CA ARG A 140 -8.06 -1.57 -4.07
C ARG A 140 -7.45 -1.17 -2.73
N THR A 141 -6.70 -2.06 -2.09
CA THR A 141 -6.08 -1.77 -0.79
C THR A 141 -5.00 -0.71 -0.92
N ALA A 142 -4.12 -0.83 -1.91
CA ALA A 142 -3.08 0.18 -2.17
C ALA A 142 -3.70 1.56 -2.43
N ALA A 143 -4.73 1.63 -3.28
CA ALA A 143 -5.44 2.87 -3.56
C ALA A 143 -6.15 3.45 -2.34
N THR A 144 -6.82 2.59 -1.56
CA THR A 144 -7.49 3.01 -0.31
C THR A 144 -6.48 3.58 0.67
N LEU A 145 -5.36 2.88 0.92
CA LEU A 145 -4.32 3.39 1.81
C LEU A 145 -3.81 4.75 1.34
N THR A 146 -3.51 4.89 0.05
CA THR A 146 -3.03 6.14 -0.56
C THR A 146 -4.00 7.29 -0.32
N TYR A 147 -5.28 7.07 -0.59
CA TYR A 147 -6.31 8.09 -0.41
C TYR A 147 -6.52 8.46 1.07
N GLU A 148 -6.69 7.46 1.93
CA GLU A 148 -7.02 7.65 3.34
C GLU A 148 -5.89 8.29 4.13
N ILE A 149 -4.63 7.97 3.80
CA ILE A 149 -3.47 8.63 4.43
C ILE A 149 -3.00 9.84 3.62
N ARG A 150 -3.77 10.31 2.63
CA ARG A 150 -3.45 11.50 1.82
C ARG A 150 -2.01 11.51 1.28
N TYR A 151 -1.53 10.33 0.85
CA TYR A 151 -0.16 10.18 0.37
C TYR A 151 0.01 10.86 -0.98
N GLN A 152 0.96 11.80 -1.09
CA GLN A 152 1.18 12.63 -2.29
C GLN A 152 2.37 12.18 -3.15
N GLY A 153 3.17 11.24 -2.66
CA GLY A 153 4.19 10.58 -3.49
C GLY A 153 3.58 9.54 -4.44
N ILE A 154 4.41 8.69 -5.03
CA ILE A 154 3.94 7.64 -5.95
C ILE A 154 3.47 6.39 -5.18
N PRO A 155 2.19 6.00 -5.26
CA PRO A 155 1.75 4.72 -4.72
C PRO A 155 2.11 3.57 -5.66
N VAL A 156 2.65 2.50 -5.10
CA VAL A 156 3.07 1.32 -5.85
C VAL A 156 2.57 0.06 -5.15
N LEU A 157 1.92 -0.83 -5.89
CA LEU A 157 1.54 -2.16 -5.43
C LEU A 157 2.56 -3.19 -5.91
N TYR A 158 3.10 -3.99 -4.99
CA TYR A 158 3.67 -5.29 -5.35
C TYR A 158 2.63 -6.39 -5.09
N SER A 159 2.25 -7.12 -6.14
CA SER A 159 1.20 -8.14 -6.10
C SER A 159 1.78 -9.53 -6.40
N TRP A 160 1.90 -10.38 -5.39
CA TRP A 160 2.41 -11.74 -5.53
C TRP A 160 1.27 -12.75 -5.70
N PRO A 161 1.49 -13.97 -6.24
CA PRO A 161 0.43 -14.92 -6.55
C PRO A 161 -0.08 -15.65 -5.31
N SER A 162 -0.76 -14.88 -4.46
CA SER A 162 -1.62 -15.38 -3.39
C SER A 162 -2.93 -15.90 -3.99
N ARG A 163 -3.34 -17.07 -3.52
CA ARG A 163 -4.64 -17.67 -3.76
C ARG A 163 -5.66 -17.07 -2.80
N HIS A 164 -6.85 -16.75 -3.30
CA HIS A 164 -7.95 -16.26 -2.47
C HIS A 164 -8.71 -17.42 -1.81
N GLU A 165 -7.95 -18.35 -1.22
CA GLU A 165 -8.44 -19.59 -0.61
C GLU A 165 -7.74 -19.83 0.73
N LEU A 166 -8.51 -20.06 1.80
CA LEU A 166 -7.94 -20.24 3.15
C LEU A 166 -7.09 -21.51 3.26
N SER A 167 -7.50 -22.59 2.59
CA SER A 167 -6.77 -23.86 2.52
C SER A 167 -5.43 -23.75 1.77
N ALA A 168 -5.23 -22.70 0.99
CA ALA A 168 -4.01 -22.52 0.20
C ALA A 168 -2.83 -21.97 1.00
N TYR A 169 -2.93 -21.81 2.33
CA TYR A 169 -1.89 -21.20 3.16
C TYR A 169 -0.47 -21.76 2.91
N HIS A 170 -0.32 -23.08 2.82
CA HIS A 170 0.97 -23.71 2.51
C HIS A 170 1.44 -23.37 1.08
N GLY A 171 0.54 -23.44 0.10
CA GLY A 171 0.83 -23.04 -1.29
C GLY A 171 1.25 -21.58 -1.39
N ASP A 172 0.53 -20.68 -0.73
CA ASP A 172 0.83 -19.25 -0.66
C ASP A 172 2.18 -18.99 0.01
N THR A 173 2.54 -19.74 1.05
CA THR A 173 3.87 -19.67 1.69
C THR A 173 4.98 -19.97 0.67
N THR A 174 4.85 -21.05 -0.10
CA THR A 174 5.83 -21.34 -1.16
C THR A 174 5.81 -20.30 -2.28
N SER A 175 4.63 -19.70 -2.54
CA SER A 175 4.44 -18.67 -3.56
C SER A 175 5.17 -17.38 -3.21
N ILE A 176 5.02 -16.88 -1.99
CA ILE A 176 5.74 -15.68 -1.54
C ILE A 176 7.25 -15.92 -1.43
N ASP A 177 7.68 -17.13 -1.03
CA ASP A 177 9.11 -17.50 -1.03
C ASP A 177 9.67 -17.45 -2.45
N TRP A 178 8.94 -17.96 -3.44
CA TRP A 178 9.31 -17.86 -4.84
C TRP A 178 9.33 -16.41 -5.36
N SER A 179 8.33 -15.61 -5.00
CA SER A 179 8.23 -14.18 -5.34
C SER A 179 9.32 -13.31 -4.71
N THR A 180 10.05 -13.80 -3.71
CA THR A 180 11.10 -13.04 -3.01
C THR A 180 12.20 -12.57 -3.98
N ALA A 181 12.60 -13.41 -4.93
CA ALA A 181 13.62 -13.04 -5.93
C ALA A 181 13.15 -11.92 -6.87
N HIS A 182 11.87 -11.94 -7.24
CA HIS A 182 11.22 -10.92 -8.06
C HIS A 182 11.04 -9.60 -7.32
N LEU A 183 10.60 -9.67 -6.05
CA LEU A 183 10.47 -8.51 -5.18
C LEU A 183 11.84 -7.84 -4.94
N ARG A 184 12.89 -8.63 -4.70
CA ARG A 184 14.27 -8.12 -4.60
C ARG A 184 14.65 -7.37 -5.88
N ALA A 185 14.51 -8.00 -7.04
CA ALA A 185 14.88 -7.38 -8.32
C ALA A 185 14.11 -6.07 -8.56
N PHE A 186 12.83 -6.02 -8.21
CA PHE A 186 12.02 -4.81 -8.29
C PHE A 186 12.50 -3.70 -7.36
N LEU A 187 12.84 -4.01 -6.10
CA LEU A 187 13.36 -3.03 -5.15
C LEU A 187 14.73 -2.50 -5.61
N GLU A 188 15.60 -3.36 -6.14
CA GLU A 188 16.88 -2.95 -6.75
C GLU A 188 16.65 -2.06 -7.98
N ASP A 189 15.72 -2.44 -8.87
CA ASP A 189 15.42 -1.69 -10.07
C ASP A 189 14.87 -0.29 -9.76
N ILE A 190 13.96 -0.14 -8.77
CA ILE A 190 13.50 1.19 -8.38
C ILE A 190 14.67 2.03 -7.85
N ALA A 191 15.49 1.45 -6.98
CA ALA A 191 16.60 2.16 -6.35
C ALA A 191 17.68 2.60 -7.36
N LEU A 192 17.95 1.78 -8.38
CA LEU A 192 19.04 1.99 -9.33
C LEU A 192 18.60 2.66 -10.65
N GLN A 193 17.35 2.51 -11.06
CA GLN A 193 16.88 2.99 -12.37
C GLN A 193 16.02 4.27 -12.32
N THR A 194 15.75 4.81 -11.12
CA THR A 194 14.89 5.99 -10.97
C THR A 194 15.51 7.03 -10.05
N ASN A 195 14.97 8.26 -10.08
CA ASN A 195 15.43 9.38 -9.24
C ASN A 195 14.70 9.45 -7.87
N VAL A 196 14.10 8.35 -7.42
CA VAL A 196 13.37 8.34 -6.14
C VAL A 196 14.35 8.60 -4.99
N GLN A 197 13.96 9.48 -4.08
CA GLN A 197 14.79 9.85 -2.92
C GLN A 197 14.36 9.13 -1.64
N THR A 198 13.14 8.63 -1.57
CA THR A 198 12.66 7.85 -0.43
C THR A 198 11.63 6.81 -0.86
N ILE A 199 11.80 5.55 -0.44
CA ILE A 199 10.75 4.51 -0.53
C ILE A 199 10.28 4.23 0.89
N HIS A 200 9.00 4.46 1.09
CA HIS A 200 8.25 3.93 2.21
C HIS A 200 7.70 2.56 1.81
N VAL A 201 7.64 1.63 2.76
CA VAL A 201 7.08 0.29 2.55
C VAL A 201 6.00 0.04 3.59
N ILE A 202 4.85 -0.48 3.15
CA ILE A 202 3.86 -1.10 4.03
C ILE A 202 3.70 -2.55 3.58
N ALA A 203 4.19 -3.49 4.39
CA ALA A 203 4.02 -4.91 4.14
C ALA A 203 3.02 -5.50 5.14
N HIS A 204 2.08 -6.32 4.64
CA HIS A 204 1.00 -6.87 5.46
C HIS A 204 1.10 -8.40 5.57
N SER A 205 0.93 -8.93 6.79
CA SER A 205 0.82 -10.37 7.03
C SER A 205 1.94 -11.18 6.39
N MET A 206 1.62 -12.21 5.62
CA MET A 206 2.57 -13.04 4.87
C MET A 206 3.41 -12.26 3.84
N GLY A 207 2.95 -11.09 3.39
CA GLY A 207 3.75 -10.20 2.54
C GLY A 207 5.04 -9.72 3.22
N ASN A 208 5.04 -9.62 4.56
CA ASN A 208 6.25 -9.30 5.33
C ASN A 208 7.35 -10.34 5.12
N ARG A 209 6.99 -11.63 4.98
CA ARG A 209 7.95 -12.71 4.77
C ARG A 209 8.75 -12.52 3.49
N GLY A 210 8.08 -12.25 2.37
CA GLY A 210 8.77 -11.96 1.11
C GLY A 210 9.56 -10.66 1.18
N PHE A 211 8.98 -9.62 1.80
CA PHE A 211 9.62 -8.32 1.91
C PHE A 211 10.93 -8.35 2.69
N VAL A 212 10.94 -8.86 3.92
CA VAL A 212 12.16 -8.80 4.76
C VAL A 212 13.30 -9.61 4.16
N ASN A 213 13.00 -10.75 3.53
CA ASN A 213 14.02 -11.57 2.85
C ASN A 213 14.56 -10.86 1.61
N ALA A 214 13.69 -10.29 0.77
CA ALA A 214 14.10 -9.51 -0.39
C ALA A 214 14.91 -8.27 0.03
N PHE A 215 14.49 -7.59 1.09
CA PHE A 215 15.14 -6.41 1.61
C PHE A 215 16.54 -6.71 2.13
N ILE A 216 16.73 -7.78 2.92
CA ILE A 216 18.07 -8.22 3.35
C ILE A 216 19.00 -8.45 2.14
N ASP A 217 18.49 -9.03 1.06
CA ASP A 217 19.31 -9.23 -0.14
C ASP A 217 19.63 -7.91 -0.86
N VAL A 218 18.68 -6.97 -0.95
CA VAL A 218 18.91 -5.61 -1.48
C VAL A 218 20.03 -4.91 -0.70
N LEU A 219 20.06 -5.07 0.62
CA LEU A 219 21.07 -4.44 1.49
C LEU A 219 22.50 -4.98 1.28
N LYS A 220 22.66 -6.11 0.56
CA LYS A 220 23.99 -6.62 0.18
C LYS A 220 24.59 -5.82 -0.97
N ASN A 221 23.81 -5.01 -1.68
CA ASN A 221 24.29 -4.16 -2.76
C ASN A 221 24.79 -2.80 -2.21
N PRO A 222 26.11 -2.53 -2.26
CA PRO A 222 26.68 -1.29 -1.72
C PRO A 222 26.23 -0.04 -2.48
N ASP A 223 25.92 -0.14 -3.77
CA ASP A 223 25.44 1.01 -4.54
C ASP A 223 24.08 1.50 -4.03
N ILE A 224 23.26 0.58 -3.51
CA ILE A 224 21.97 0.91 -2.89
C ILE A 224 22.19 1.44 -1.47
N THR A 225 22.92 0.71 -0.61
CA THR A 225 23.06 1.10 0.80
C THR A 225 23.83 2.41 1.01
N ASN A 226 24.72 2.78 0.09
CA ASN A 226 25.48 4.03 0.18
C ASN A 226 24.71 5.25 -0.35
N ASN A 227 23.82 5.07 -1.33
CA ASN A 227 23.22 6.18 -2.07
C ASN A 227 21.73 6.37 -1.80
N TRP A 228 21.08 5.37 -1.22
CA TRP A 228 19.64 5.23 -1.29
C TRP A 228 19.00 5.22 0.12
N LYS A 229 17.91 5.99 0.29
CA LYS A 229 17.26 6.19 1.60
C LYS A 229 15.95 5.44 1.69
N PHE A 230 15.90 4.43 2.56
CA PHE A 230 14.65 3.82 2.99
C PHE A 230 13.97 4.74 4.00
N GLY A 231 12.70 5.06 3.76
CA GLY A 231 11.92 5.97 4.61
C GLY A 231 11.34 5.26 5.82
N GLU A 232 10.04 5.05 5.79
CA GLU A 232 9.31 4.25 6.78
C GLU A 232 9.17 2.82 6.26
N ILE A 233 9.59 1.85 7.05
CA ILE A 233 9.32 0.43 6.83
C ILE A 233 8.27 0.01 7.85
N VAL A 234 7.06 -0.23 7.38
CA VAL A 234 5.91 -0.55 8.22
C VAL A 234 5.52 -2.01 8.04
N LEU A 235 5.76 -2.80 9.08
CA LEU A 235 5.43 -4.22 9.13
C LEU A 235 4.09 -4.38 9.86
N VAL A 236 3.02 -4.63 9.12
CA VAL A 236 1.66 -4.73 9.68
C VAL A 236 1.27 -6.18 9.87
N ALA A 237 0.94 -6.54 11.11
CA ALA A 237 0.53 -7.89 11.51
C ALA A 237 1.41 -9.01 10.91
N PRO A 238 2.75 -8.92 11.01
CA PRO A 238 3.63 -9.79 10.24
C PRO A 238 3.46 -11.26 10.58
N ASP A 239 3.25 -12.03 9.53
CA ASP A 239 3.23 -13.49 9.57
C ASP A 239 4.67 -13.99 9.33
N LEU A 240 5.51 -13.82 10.35
CA LEU A 240 6.91 -14.25 10.44
C LEU A 240 7.15 -14.94 11.77
N ASP A 241 8.12 -15.85 11.84
CA ASP A 241 8.51 -16.45 13.12
C ASP A 241 9.22 -15.39 13.98
N ARG A 242 8.73 -15.19 15.21
CA ARG A 242 9.26 -14.13 16.10
C ARG A 242 10.74 -14.35 16.40
N GLN A 243 11.15 -15.57 16.73
CA GLN A 243 12.52 -15.87 17.14
C GLN A 243 13.50 -15.78 15.96
N ILE A 244 13.08 -16.21 14.77
CA ILE A 244 13.86 -16.01 13.54
C ILE A 244 14.02 -14.51 13.26
N PHE A 245 12.95 -13.72 13.42
CA PHE A 245 13.03 -12.29 13.19
C PHE A 245 14.00 -11.60 14.17
N GLU A 246 13.87 -11.88 15.47
CA GLU A 246 14.75 -11.33 16.51
C GLU A 246 16.22 -11.73 16.31
N ARG A 247 16.47 -13.01 15.96
CA ARG A 247 17.84 -13.54 15.82
C ARG A 247 18.52 -13.15 14.52
N ASP A 248 17.81 -13.26 13.39
CA ASP A 248 18.44 -13.25 12.05
C ASP A 248 18.12 -12.00 11.24
N ILE A 249 16.96 -11.37 11.47
CA ILE A 249 16.44 -10.29 10.59
C ILE A 249 16.69 -8.92 11.22
N ALA A 250 16.21 -8.72 12.46
CA ALA A 250 16.32 -7.45 13.17
C ALA A 250 17.77 -6.92 13.20
N PRO A 251 18.81 -7.71 13.54
CA PRO A 251 20.18 -7.21 13.60
C PRO A 251 20.77 -6.75 12.27
N ILE A 252 20.11 -7.07 11.14
CA ILE A 252 20.50 -6.64 9.80
C ILE A 252 19.74 -5.35 9.45
N ILE A 253 18.42 -5.37 9.56
CA ILE A 253 17.58 -4.27 9.04
C ILE A 253 17.69 -3.00 9.89
N THR A 254 18.00 -3.10 11.20
CA THR A 254 18.17 -1.95 12.09
C THR A 254 19.50 -1.21 11.90
N LYS A 255 20.45 -1.78 11.14
CA LYS A 255 21.73 -1.12 10.81
C LYS A 255 21.61 -0.13 9.65
N VAL A 256 20.48 -0.13 8.96
CA VAL A 256 20.19 0.75 7.83
C VAL A 256 19.54 2.03 8.36
N PRO A 257 19.85 3.21 7.81
CA PRO A 257 19.21 4.46 8.22
C PRO A 257 17.76 4.54 7.72
N SER A 258 16.88 3.72 8.29
CA SER A 258 15.44 3.67 8.07
C SER A 258 14.70 3.65 9.41
N ARG A 259 13.43 4.10 9.41
CA ARG A 259 12.55 3.90 10.57
C ARG A 259 11.73 2.65 10.34
N ILE A 260 11.72 1.75 11.31
CA ILE A 260 11.00 0.49 11.25
C ILE A 260 9.90 0.53 12.30
N THR A 261 8.65 0.40 11.86
CA THR A 261 7.48 0.33 12.74
C THR A 261 6.76 -1.00 12.55
N LEU A 262 6.50 -1.68 13.66
CA LEU A 262 5.83 -2.95 13.73
C LEU A 262 4.45 -2.78 14.36
N TYR A 263 3.37 -3.08 13.63
CA TYR A 263 2.03 -3.15 14.19
C TYR A 263 1.70 -4.59 14.57
N VAL A 264 1.42 -4.81 15.85
CA VAL A 264 1.03 -6.11 16.42
C VAL A 264 -0.38 -6.06 16.99
N SER A 265 -0.99 -7.22 17.23
CA SER A 265 -2.29 -7.28 17.89
C SER A 265 -2.52 -8.64 18.55
N ALA A 266 -3.19 -8.63 19.70
CA ALA A 266 -3.70 -9.80 20.40
C ALA A 266 -5.01 -10.31 19.81
N VAL A 267 -5.79 -9.42 19.18
CA VAL A 267 -7.17 -9.67 18.70
C VAL A 267 -7.19 -9.98 17.20
N ASP A 268 -6.09 -9.75 16.50
CA ASP A 268 -6.00 -9.99 15.06
C ASP A 268 -6.01 -11.50 14.73
N ILE A 269 -7.23 -12.03 14.67
CA ILE A 269 -7.53 -13.34 14.14
C ILE A 269 -7.51 -13.20 12.61
N PRO A 270 -6.46 -13.75 11.99
CA PRO A 270 -6.58 -15.05 11.36
C PRO A 270 -5.28 -15.84 11.54
N LEU A 271 -4.79 -15.86 12.77
CA LEU A 271 -3.84 -16.85 13.21
C LEU A 271 -4.44 -18.27 13.25
N LEU A 272 -5.68 -18.55 12.83
CA LEU A 272 -6.15 -19.94 12.73
C LEU A 272 -5.39 -20.73 11.65
N ALA A 273 -5.24 -20.18 10.44
CA ALA A 273 -4.51 -20.86 9.36
C ALA A 273 -3.01 -20.98 9.71
N SER A 274 -2.40 -19.91 10.22
CA SER A 274 -1.01 -19.94 10.68
C SER A 274 -0.83 -20.81 11.93
N LYS A 275 -1.61 -20.68 13.02
CA LYS A 275 -1.45 -21.49 14.25
C LYS A 275 -1.75 -22.97 14.03
N THR A 276 -2.57 -23.32 13.04
CA THR A 276 -2.78 -24.73 12.67
C THR A 276 -1.54 -25.33 11.98
N VAL A 277 -0.71 -24.50 11.33
CA VAL A 277 0.45 -24.94 10.52
C VAL A 277 1.79 -24.67 11.21
N ASN A 278 1.90 -23.54 11.90
CA ASN A 278 3.09 -23.02 12.57
C ASN A 278 2.97 -23.26 14.07
N LEU A 279 3.95 -23.98 14.63
CA LEU A 279 4.02 -24.34 16.05
C LEU A 279 4.58 -23.21 16.92
N TYR A 280 5.21 -22.20 16.31
CA TYR A 280 5.89 -21.11 17.00
C TYR A 280 5.16 -19.78 16.83
N ARG A 281 5.41 -18.88 17.79
CA ARG A 281 4.75 -17.59 17.88
C ARG A 281 5.10 -16.70 16.68
N ARG A 282 4.08 -16.05 16.14
CA ARG A 282 4.25 -15.12 15.02
C ARG A 282 4.60 -13.73 15.52
N LEU A 283 5.40 -13.00 14.75
CA LEU A 283 5.88 -11.67 15.09
C LEU A 283 4.74 -10.66 15.31
N GLY A 284 3.64 -10.79 14.57
CA GLY A 284 2.45 -9.95 14.74
C GLY A 284 1.55 -10.30 15.95
N ASP A 285 1.81 -11.41 16.64
CA ASP A 285 0.96 -11.90 17.74
C ASP A 285 1.36 -11.25 19.07
N ALA A 286 0.50 -10.38 19.61
CA ALA A 286 0.65 -9.72 20.91
C ALA A 286 -0.24 -10.32 22.02
N SER A 287 -0.77 -11.55 21.86
CA SER A 287 -1.72 -12.15 22.81
C SER A 287 -1.16 -12.44 24.21
N GLU A 288 0.16 -12.53 24.37
CA GLU A 288 0.81 -12.58 25.68
C GLU A 288 1.51 -11.24 25.97
N GLU A 289 2.53 -10.91 25.17
CA GLU A 289 3.33 -9.69 25.27
C GLU A 289 3.78 -9.19 23.90
N PRO A 290 3.71 -7.88 23.59
CA PRO A 290 4.26 -7.37 22.34
C PRO A 290 5.78 -7.60 22.28
N VAL A 291 6.29 -7.86 21.09
CA VAL A 291 7.74 -7.96 20.84
C VAL A 291 8.36 -6.58 20.88
N ILE A 292 9.45 -6.40 21.65
CA ILE A 292 10.18 -5.12 21.74
C ILE A 292 11.61 -5.37 21.29
N ILE A 293 12.06 -4.64 20.25
CA ILE A 293 13.37 -4.80 19.65
C ILE A 293 14.01 -3.41 19.51
N GLU A 294 15.25 -3.26 19.99
CA GLU A 294 15.99 -2.02 19.85
C GLU A 294 16.11 -1.60 18.37
N GLY A 295 15.80 -0.34 18.07
CA GLY A 295 15.78 0.17 16.69
C GLY A 295 14.47 -0.11 15.92
N ILE A 296 13.47 -0.76 16.53
CA ILE A 296 12.15 -1.00 15.94
C ILE A 296 11.06 -0.45 16.87
N GLN A 297 10.13 0.32 16.32
CA GLN A 297 8.99 0.85 17.07
C GLN A 297 7.85 -0.15 17.04
N THR A 298 7.47 -0.72 18.19
CA THR A 298 6.32 -1.62 18.27
C THR A 298 5.07 -0.86 18.68
N ILE A 299 4.02 -0.94 17.85
CA ILE A 299 2.71 -0.37 18.09
C ILE A 299 1.73 -1.51 18.35
N ASP A 300 1.19 -1.57 19.56
CA ASP A 300 0.13 -2.51 19.89
C ASP A 300 -1.24 -1.96 19.44
N ALA A 301 -1.79 -2.58 18.39
CA ALA A 301 -3.09 -2.24 17.84
C ALA A 301 -4.26 -3.00 18.50
N SER A 302 -4.01 -3.81 19.55
CA SER A 302 -5.03 -4.69 20.16
C SER A 302 -6.34 -3.97 20.52
N GLN A 303 -6.27 -2.73 21.02
CA GLN A 303 -7.46 -1.97 21.44
C GLN A 303 -8.29 -1.43 20.27
N VAL A 304 -7.71 -1.36 19.06
CA VAL A 304 -8.37 -0.83 17.86
C VAL A 304 -8.76 -1.93 16.86
N VAL A 305 -8.37 -3.17 17.14
CA VAL A 305 -8.81 -4.36 16.41
C VAL A 305 -10.06 -4.94 17.07
N ASN A 306 -11.10 -5.17 16.29
CA ASN A 306 -12.30 -5.89 16.73
C ASN A 306 -12.66 -7.00 15.74
N LEU A 307 -13.66 -7.83 16.10
CA LEU A 307 -14.16 -8.93 15.26
C LEU A 307 -14.58 -8.49 13.85
N ALA A 308 -15.03 -7.25 13.67
CA ALA A 308 -15.47 -6.73 12.38
C ALA A 308 -14.31 -6.27 11.49
N THR A 309 -13.24 -5.70 12.06
CA THR A 309 -12.06 -5.27 11.30
C THR A 309 -11.05 -6.39 11.13
N GLY A 310 -10.90 -7.28 12.12
CA GLY A 310 -9.94 -8.39 12.17
C GLY A 310 -8.58 -8.01 11.56
N HIS A 311 -8.10 -8.87 10.66
CA HIS A 311 -6.84 -8.74 9.89
C HIS A 311 -6.80 -7.67 8.82
N THR A 312 -7.74 -6.75 8.87
CA THR A 312 -7.82 -5.62 7.94
C THR A 312 -7.88 -4.29 8.67
N TYR A 313 -7.64 -4.28 9.99
CA TYR A 313 -7.71 -3.08 10.84
C TYR A 313 -6.92 -1.89 10.30
N TYR A 314 -5.73 -2.12 9.74
CA TYR A 314 -4.86 -1.06 9.22
C TYR A 314 -5.48 -0.24 8.09
N ARG A 315 -6.48 -0.81 7.40
CA ARG A 315 -7.24 -0.16 6.33
C ARG A 315 -8.73 -0.01 6.65
N GLU A 316 -9.17 -0.34 7.87
CA GLU A 316 -10.58 -0.22 8.27
C GLU A 316 -10.80 0.64 9.51
N ASN A 317 -9.76 0.85 10.32
CA ASN A 317 -9.82 1.64 11.55
C ASN A 317 -9.28 3.07 11.32
N PRO A 318 -10.11 4.13 11.54
CA PRO A 318 -9.70 5.52 11.42
C PRO A 318 -8.44 5.90 12.21
N LYS A 319 -8.29 5.40 13.45
CA LYS A 319 -7.14 5.73 14.31
C LYS A 319 -5.83 5.18 13.73
N VAL A 320 -5.88 3.99 13.14
CA VAL A 320 -4.69 3.38 12.51
C VAL A 320 -4.35 4.11 11.22
N MET A 321 -5.34 4.56 10.44
CA MET A 321 -5.08 5.41 9.27
C MET A 321 -4.47 6.75 9.64
N ALA A 322 -4.99 7.38 10.69
CA ALA A 322 -4.45 8.63 11.22
C ALA A 322 -2.99 8.46 11.68
N ASP A 323 -2.69 7.36 12.38
CA ASP A 323 -1.34 7.03 12.80
C ASP A 323 -0.40 6.79 11.61
N LEU A 324 -0.85 6.03 10.59
CA LEU A 324 -0.12 5.84 9.33
C LEU A 324 0.09 7.16 8.58
N TYR A 325 -0.86 8.10 8.64
CA TYR A 325 -0.68 9.43 8.07
C TYR A 325 0.48 10.17 8.74
N TYR A 326 0.52 10.21 10.08
CA TYR A 326 1.60 10.87 10.82
C TYR A 326 2.95 10.17 10.62
N LEU A 327 2.95 8.83 10.56
CA LEU A 327 4.14 8.03 10.33
C LEU A 327 4.70 8.28 8.92
N ILE A 328 3.89 8.08 7.87
CA ILE A 328 4.35 8.13 6.48
C ILE A 328 4.58 9.57 6.00
N ASN A 329 3.59 10.45 6.17
CA ASN A 329 3.64 11.79 5.57
C ASN A 329 4.42 12.79 6.42
N GLN A 330 4.33 12.66 7.75
CA GLN A 330 5.00 13.59 8.67
C GLN A 330 6.27 13.00 9.29
N ARG A 331 6.58 11.72 9.03
CA ARG A 331 7.83 11.06 9.46
C ARG A 331 8.05 11.18 10.97
N ARG A 332 6.96 11.14 11.73
CA ARG A 332 6.98 11.30 13.18
C ARG A 332 7.34 9.99 13.86
N ASP A 333 8.26 10.08 14.80
CA ASP A 333 8.55 9.03 15.77
C ASP A 333 7.28 8.62 16.55
N ALA A 334 7.19 7.36 17.00
CA ALA A 334 6.09 6.88 17.85
C ALA A 334 5.78 7.82 19.02
N SER A 335 6.81 8.36 19.69
CA SER A 335 6.59 9.27 20.83
C SER A 335 5.99 10.63 20.46
N LEU A 336 5.92 10.96 19.16
CA LEU A 336 5.44 12.24 18.63
C LEU A 336 4.12 12.11 17.86
N ARG A 337 3.57 10.89 17.75
CA ARG A 337 2.31 10.61 17.05
C ARG A 337 1.12 10.73 18.02
N PRO A 338 0.20 11.68 17.79
CA PRO A 338 -0.87 12.00 18.75
C PRO A 338 -1.96 10.91 18.86
N THR A 339 -1.92 9.93 17.96
CA THR A 339 -2.78 8.74 17.96
C THR A 339 -2.30 7.64 18.90
N LEU A 340 -1.12 7.80 19.51
CA LEU A 340 -0.47 6.79 20.34
C LEU A 340 -0.37 7.24 21.79
N GLU A 341 -0.47 6.27 22.68
CA GLU A 341 -0.19 6.41 24.11
C GLU A 341 0.99 5.51 24.46
N ALA A 342 1.95 6.05 25.21
CA ALA A 342 3.07 5.25 25.69
C ALA A 342 2.57 4.25 26.72
N VAL A 343 2.97 2.98 26.57
CA VAL A 343 2.75 1.95 27.57
C VAL A 343 4.03 1.84 28.38
N GLU A 344 3.95 2.06 29.70
CA GLU A 344 5.09 1.80 30.59
C GLU A 344 5.39 0.30 30.56
N SER A 345 6.64 -0.05 30.24
CA SER A 345 7.16 -1.42 30.22
C SER A 345 7.77 -1.81 31.56
#